data_AF-A0A4Y3GAH5-F1
#
_entry.id   AF-A0A4Y3GAH5-F1
#
_cell.length_a   1.000
_cell.length_b   1.000
_cell.length_c   1.000
_cell.angle_alpha   90.00
_cell.angle_beta   90.00
_cell.angle_gamma   90.00
#
_symmetry.space_group_name_H-M   'P 1'
#
loop_
_entity.id
_entity.type
_entity.pdbx_description
1 polymer ?
#
loop_
_entity_poly.entity_id
_entity_poly.type
_entity_poly.pdbx_seq_one_letter_code
_entity_poly.pdbx_strand_id
1 'polypeptide(L)'
;MDLQGIERITFNLPHKSQPMSTDIDKTLKDRGALYGPFVGHARIVRDLMKVIRLELEHSENYLEADQEEALHMIFHKIARIVNGNPNHIDSWHDIVGYAKLVEDILRDKQNV
;
A
#
# COMPACT_ATOMS: atom_id res chain seq x y z
N MET A 1 63.29 24.56 22.43
CA MET A 1 62.57 23.52 21.67
C MET A 1 62.55 22.30 22.56
N ASP A 2 61.42 22.07 23.22
CA ASP A 2 61.15 20.89 24.03
C ASP A 2 59.79 20.34 23.56
N LEU A 3 59.77 19.08 23.15
CA LEU A 3 58.61 18.36 22.65
C LEU A 3 58.11 17.44 23.77
N GLN A 4 57.20 17.95 24.60
CA GLN A 4 56.27 17.13 25.37
C GLN A 4 54.86 17.42 24.82
N GLY A 5 54.17 16.55 24.09
CA GLY A 5 54.27 15.10 24.03
C GLY A 5 52.89 14.48 24.23
N ILE A 6 51.88 15.00 23.51
CA ILE A 6 50.60 14.38 23.13
C ILE A 6 49.76 13.82 24.31
N GLU A 7 48.80 14.61 24.77
CA GLU A 7 47.69 14.11 25.58
C GLU A 7 46.95 12.98 24.84
N ARG A 8 46.77 11.86 25.53
CA ARG A 8 46.07 10.67 25.04
C ARG A 8 44.61 11.03 24.72
N ILE A 9 44.30 11.14 23.44
CA ILE A 9 42.91 11.12 22.96
C ILE A 9 42.35 9.73 23.30
N THR A 10 41.47 9.66 24.29
CA THR A 10 40.70 8.45 24.58
C THR A 10 39.77 8.17 23.41
N PHE A 11 40.07 7.11 22.66
CA PHE A 11 39.23 6.61 21.58
C PHE A 11 38.00 5.92 22.17
N ASN A 12 36.89 6.66 22.29
CA ASN A 12 35.62 6.13 22.78
C ASN A 12 34.87 5.43 21.63
N LEU A 13 34.97 4.10 21.55
CA LEU A 13 34.12 3.25 20.71
C LEU A 13 33.00 2.61 21.54
N PRO A 14 31.90 2.18 20.92
CA PRO A 14 30.86 2.93 20.25
C PRO A 14 29.64 3.07 21.17
N HIS A 15 28.89 4.17 21.07
CA HIS A 15 27.54 4.18 21.65
C HIS A 15 26.72 3.17 20.84
N LYS A 16 26.29 2.06 21.44
CA LYS A 16 25.29 1.17 20.85
C LYS A 16 24.08 2.03 20.54
N SER A 17 23.90 2.40 19.27
CA SER A 17 22.70 3.07 18.81
C SER A 17 21.53 2.14 19.11
N GLN A 18 20.73 2.50 20.11
CA GLN A 18 19.42 1.92 20.34
C GLN A 18 18.67 1.91 18.99
N PRO A 19 17.93 0.84 18.65
CA PRO A 19 17.15 0.84 17.43
C PRO A 19 16.12 1.97 17.54
N MET A 20 16.33 3.06 16.80
CA MET A 20 15.29 4.06 16.61
C MET A 20 14.17 3.34 15.89
N SER A 21 13.04 3.09 16.56
CA SER A 21 11.81 2.71 15.86
C SER A 21 11.56 3.79 14.83
N THR A 22 11.77 3.45 13.57
CA THR A 22 11.62 4.40 12.48
C THR A 22 10.13 4.73 12.34
N ASP A 23 9.80 5.93 11.86
CA ASP A 23 8.40 6.32 11.61
C ASP A 23 7.63 5.28 10.76
N ILE A 24 8.36 4.55 9.90
CA ILE A 24 7.82 3.45 9.12
C ILE A 24 7.39 2.26 9.98
N ASP A 25 8.12 1.87 11.04
CA ASP A 25 7.73 0.74 11.90
C ASP A 25 6.40 1.01 12.62
N LYS A 26 6.21 2.25 13.07
CA LYS A 26 4.96 2.70 13.66
C LYS A 26 3.82 2.65 12.64
N THR A 27 4.05 3.20 11.44
CA THR A 27 3.08 3.17 10.35
C THR A 27 2.68 1.73 9.97
N LEU A 28 3.65 0.81 9.91
CA LEU A 28 3.40 -0.59 9.59
C LEU A 28 2.58 -1.28 10.68
N LYS A 29 2.86 -1.00 11.96
CA LYS A 29 2.08 -1.53 13.08
C LYS A 29 0.64 -1.03 13.05
N ASP A 30 0.46 0.28 12.89
CA ASP A 30 -0.87 0.92 12.88
C ASP A 30 -1.69 0.42 11.67
N ARG A 31 -1.09 0.33 10.49
CA ARG A 31 -1.74 -0.22 9.29
C ARG A 31 -1.98 -1.72 9.39
N GLY A 32 -1.08 -2.49 9.98
CA GLY A 32 -1.25 -3.92 10.21
C GLY A 32 -2.42 -4.23 11.13
N ALA A 33 -2.66 -3.38 12.14
CA ALA A 33 -3.83 -3.49 13.02
C ALA A 33 -5.15 -3.22 12.28
N LEU A 34 -5.16 -2.32 11.30
CA LEU A 34 -6.35 -1.96 10.53
C LEU A 34 -6.64 -2.91 9.36
N TYR A 35 -5.60 -3.31 8.64
CA TYR A 35 -5.72 -4.00 7.34
C TYR A 35 -5.26 -5.46 7.38
N GLY A 36 -4.84 -5.95 8.55
CA GLY A 36 -4.29 -7.28 8.72
C GLY A 36 -2.87 -7.43 8.15
N PRO A 37 -2.32 -8.66 8.18
CA PRO A 37 -0.98 -8.92 7.68
C PRO A 37 -0.91 -8.74 6.16
N PHE A 38 0.20 -8.15 5.68
CA PHE A 38 0.41 -7.87 4.25
C PHE A 38 0.28 -9.12 3.36
N VAL A 39 0.71 -10.29 3.83
CA VAL A 39 0.60 -11.55 3.07
C VAL A 39 -0.86 -11.92 2.78
N GLY A 40 -1.75 -11.71 3.75
CA GLY A 40 -3.19 -11.97 3.57
C GLY A 40 -3.82 -10.99 2.59
N HIS A 41 -3.49 -9.71 2.73
CA HIS A 41 -3.88 -8.66 1.77
C HIS A 41 -3.42 -9.01 0.36
N ALA A 42 -2.13 -9.32 0.19
CA ALA A 42 -1.54 -9.64 -1.11
C ALA A 42 -2.20 -10.86 -1.75
N ARG A 43 -2.45 -11.93 -0.99
CA ARG A 43 -3.17 -13.10 -1.49
C ARG A 43 -4.54 -12.73 -2.04
N ILE A 44 -5.35 -12.00 -1.27
CA ILE A 44 -6.71 -11.62 -1.66
C ILE A 44 -6.71 -10.78 -2.95
N VAL A 45 -5.87 -9.75 -3.03
CA VAL A 45 -5.78 -8.91 -4.24
C VAL A 45 -5.38 -9.74 -5.45
N ARG A 46 -4.37 -10.60 -5.31
CA ARG A 46 -3.91 -11.46 -6.41
C ARG A 46 -4.97 -12.45 -6.87
N ASP A 47 -5.75 -13.01 -5.95
CA ASP A 47 -6.81 -13.95 -6.30
C ASP A 47 -7.99 -13.24 -6.98
N LEU A 48 -8.37 -12.04 -6.53
CA LEU A 48 -9.37 -11.21 -7.22
C LEU A 48 -8.94 -10.84 -8.64
N MET A 49 -7.68 -10.42 -8.82
CA MET A 49 -7.12 -10.11 -10.13
C MET A 49 -7.11 -11.31 -11.08
N LYS A 50 -6.87 -12.52 -10.57
CA LYS A 50 -6.94 -13.74 -11.40
C LYS A 50 -8.36 -13.98 -11.92
N VAL A 51 -9.36 -13.80 -11.06
CA VAL A 51 -10.77 -13.97 -11.46
C VAL A 51 -11.14 -12.97 -12.54
N ILE A 52 -10.79 -11.69 -12.39
CA ILE A 52 -11.08 -10.68 -13.43
C ILE A 52 -10.41 -11.03 -14.75
N ARG A 53 -9.15 -11.42 -14.74
CA ARG A 53 -8.43 -11.78 -15.97
C ARG A 53 -9.09 -12.96 -16.68
N LEU A 54 -9.46 -13.99 -15.92
CA LEU A 54 -10.17 -15.16 -16.44
C LEU A 54 -11.51 -14.76 -17.09
N GLU A 55 -12.30 -13.91 -16.44
CA GLU A 55 -13.61 -13.49 -16.97
C GLU A 55 -13.49 -12.53 -18.16
N LEU A 56 -12.45 -11.69 -18.22
CA LEU A 56 -12.15 -10.88 -19.41
C LEU A 56 -11.80 -11.74 -20.61
N GLU A 57 -11.01 -12.81 -20.40
CA GLU A 57 -10.70 -13.79 -21.45
C GLU A 57 -11.97 -14.52 -21.93
N HIS A 58 -12.81 -14.99 -21.01
CA HIS A 58 -14.07 -15.66 -21.36
C HIS A 58 -15.06 -14.77 -22.11
N SER A 59 -15.09 -13.48 -21.80
CA SER A 59 -15.99 -12.50 -22.42
C SER A 59 -15.41 -11.82 -23.66
N GLU A 60 -14.19 -12.18 -24.07
CA GLU A 60 -13.44 -11.53 -25.15
C GLU A 60 -13.38 -10.00 -24.99
N ASN A 61 -13.32 -9.53 -23.75
CA ASN A 61 -13.37 -8.10 -23.41
C ASN A 61 -12.01 -7.62 -22.89
N TYR A 62 -11.79 -6.31 -22.95
CA TYR A 62 -10.58 -5.67 -22.44
C TYR A 62 -10.92 -4.40 -21.67
N LEU A 63 -10.01 -4.03 -20.79
CA LEU A 63 -10.10 -2.80 -20.01
C LEU A 63 -9.06 -1.81 -20.52
N GLU A 64 -9.46 -0.55 -20.57
CA GLU A 64 -8.52 0.55 -20.70
C GLU A 64 -7.66 0.67 -19.42
N ALA A 65 -6.49 1.29 -19.52
CA ALA A 65 -5.51 1.33 -18.42
C ALA A 65 -6.07 1.99 -17.14
N ASP A 66 -6.92 3.01 -17.29
CA ASP A 66 -7.62 3.69 -16.20
C ASP A 66 -8.66 2.78 -15.53
N GLN A 67 -9.37 1.97 -16.31
CA GLN A 67 -10.34 1.00 -15.81
C GLN A 67 -9.66 -0.15 -15.05
N GLU A 68 -8.57 -0.71 -15.59
CA GLU A 68 -7.83 -1.80 -14.93
C GLU A 68 -7.24 -1.34 -13.59
N GLU A 69 -6.59 -0.16 -13.56
CA GLU A 69 -5.99 0.36 -12.34
C GLU A 69 -7.06 0.72 -11.29
N ALA A 70 -8.20 1.27 -11.70
CA ALA A 70 -9.30 1.55 -10.78
C ALA A 70 -9.85 0.26 -10.13
N LEU A 71 -10.06 -0.80 -10.91
CA LEU A 71 -10.46 -2.10 -10.37
C LEU A 71 -9.40 -2.67 -9.44
N HIS A 72 -8.12 -2.58 -9.81
CA HIS A 72 -7.03 -3.03 -8.97
C HIS A 72 -7.01 -2.29 -7.62
N MET A 73 -7.19 -0.98 -7.62
CA MET A 73 -7.27 -0.17 -6.41
C MET A 73 -8.51 -0.49 -5.56
N ILE A 74 -9.66 -0.76 -6.18
CA ILE A 74 -10.86 -1.27 -5.50
C ILE A 74 -10.57 -2.62 -4.83
N PHE A 75 -9.88 -3.54 -5.49
CA PHE A 75 -9.49 -4.83 -4.89
C PHE A 75 -8.56 -4.67 -3.70
N HIS A 76 -7.66 -3.69 -3.72
CA HIS A 76 -6.88 -3.35 -2.53
C HIS A 76 -7.78 -2.93 -1.36
N LYS A 77 -8.91 -2.24 -1.58
CA LYS A 77 -9.83 -1.87 -0.49
C LYS A 77 -10.69 -3.02 0.00
N ILE A 78 -11.18 -3.86 -0.92
CA ILE A 78 -11.86 -5.11 -0.58
C ILE A 78 -10.93 -5.99 0.26
N ALA A 79 -9.65 -6.10 -0.12
CA ALA A 79 -8.67 -6.84 0.67
C ALA A 79 -8.47 -6.25 2.07
N ARG A 80 -8.44 -4.92 2.24
CA ARG A 80 -8.39 -4.28 3.58
C ARG A 80 -9.59 -4.64 4.45
N ILE A 81 -10.79 -4.66 3.86
CA ILE A 81 -12.06 -4.98 4.53
C ILE A 81 -12.08 -6.45 4.96
N VAL A 82 -11.73 -7.37 4.06
CA VAL A 82 -11.78 -8.82 4.30
C VAL A 82 -10.63 -9.30 5.20
N ASN A 83 -9.43 -8.75 5.03
CA ASN A 83 -8.23 -9.17 5.76
C ASN A 83 -8.07 -8.49 7.13
N GLY A 84 -8.77 -7.38 7.34
CA GLY A 84 -8.61 -6.52 8.51
C GLY A 84 -9.94 -6.10 9.10
N ASN A 85 -10.15 -4.79 9.21
CA ASN A 85 -11.31 -4.21 9.85
C ASN A 85 -12.40 -3.81 8.83
N PRO A 86 -13.52 -4.54 8.74
CA PRO A 86 -14.61 -4.19 7.83
C PRO A 86 -15.37 -2.92 8.24
N ASN A 87 -15.22 -2.45 9.48
CA ASN A 87 -15.84 -1.22 9.97
C ASN A 87 -14.99 0.04 9.71
N HIS A 88 -13.83 -0.10 9.03
CA HIS A 88 -12.99 1.03 8.67
C HIS A 88 -13.59 1.79 7.49
N ILE A 89 -14.25 2.92 7.77
CA ILE A 89 -15.06 3.69 6.80
C ILE A 89 -14.25 4.12 5.57
N ASP A 90 -12.99 4.53 5.74
CA ASP A 90 -12.18 5.01 4.62
C ASP A 90 -11.98 3.93 3.54
N SER A 91 -11.98 2.65 3.91
CA SER A 91 -11.87 1.56 2.93
C SER A 91 -13.07 1.53 1.98
N TRP A 92 -14.28 1.79 2.50
CA TRP A 92 -15.49 1.88 1.70
C TRP A 92 -15.56 3.18 0.89
N HIS A 93 -15.15 4.29 1.50
CA HIS A 93 -15.10 5.59 0.83
C HIS A 93 -14.15 5.58 -0.37
N ASP A 94 -12.96 4.97 -0.22
CA ASP A 94 -12.00 4.79 -1.30
C ASP A 94 -12.61 4.03 -2.50
N ILE A 95 -13.43 2.99 -2.25
CA ILE A 95 -14.10 2.22 -3.33
C ILE A 95 -15.02 3.13 -4.15
N VAL A 96 -15.82 3.96 -3.47
CA VAL A 96 -16.71 4.93 -4.12
C VAL A 96 -15.88 5.91 -4.96
N GLY A 97 -14.75 6.38 -4.43
CA GLY A 97 -13.86 7.30 -5.13
C GLY A 97 -13.31 6.75 -6.45
N TYR A 98 -12.74 5.54 -6.44
CA TYR A 98 -12.20 4.95 -7.68
C TYR A 98 -13.29 4.63 -8.70
N ALA A 99 -14.46 4.16 -8.26
CA ALA A 99 -15.59 3.94 -9.14
C ALA A 99 -16.07 5.25 -9.79
N LYS A 100 -16.11 6.34 -9.02
CA LYS A 100 -16.51 7.67 -9.49
C LYS A 100 -15.56 8.20 -10.58
N LEU A 101 -14.25 8.04 -10.39
CA LEU A 101 -13.26 8.49 -11.37
C LEU A 101 -13.46 7.82 -12.74
N VAL A 102 -13.70 6.51 -12.77
CA VAL A 102 -13.97 5.79 -14.05
C VAL A 102 -15.29 6.23 -14.66
N GLU A 103 -16.33 6.41 -13.85
CA GLU A 103 -17.62 6.92 -14.33
C GLU A 103 -17.48 8.28 -15.03
N ASP A 104 -16.76 9.21 -14.41
CA ASP A 104 -16.54 10.55 -14.95
C ASP A 104 -15.77 10.51 -16.27
N ILE A 105 -14.68 9.73 -16.34
CA ILE A 105 -13.92 9.57 -17.58
C ILE A 105 -14.80 9.02 -18.71
N LEU A 106 -15.68 8.05 -18.43
CA LEU A 106 -16.57 7.49 -19.43
C LEU A 106 -17.65 8.49 -19.88
N ARG A 107 -18.19 9.29 -18.95
CA ARG A 107 -19.14 10.36 -19.29
C ARG A 107 -18.49 11.39 -20.21
N ASP A 108 -17.27 11.79 -19.92
CA ASP A 108 -16.54 12.74 -20.76
C ASP A 108 -16.28 12.17 -22.15
N LYS A 109 -15.87 10.89 -22.27
CA LYS A 109 -15.69 10.21 -23.57
C LYS A 109 -16.98 10.13 -24.41
N GLN A 110 -18.15 10.06 -23.78
CA GLN A 110 -19.46 9.97 -24.46
C GLN A 110 -20.04 11.33 -24.86
N ASN A 111 -19.59 12.41 -24.23
CA ASN A 111 -20.04 13.78 -24.52
C ASN A 111 -19.18 14.48 -25.58
N VAL A 112 -18.27 13.76 -26.23
CA VAL A 112 -17.37 14.22 -27.30
C VAL A 112 -17.86 13.74 -28.67
#